data_AF-A0A2T8HH26-F1
#
_entry.id   AF-A0A2T8HH26-F1
#
_cell.length_a   1.000
_cell.length_b   1.000
_cell.length_c   1.000
_cell.angle_alpha   90.00
_cell.angle_beta   90.00
_cell.angle_gamma   90.00
#
_symmetry.space_group_name_H-M   'P 1'
#
loop_
_entity.id
_entity.type
_entity.pdbx_description
1 polymer ?
#
loop_
_entity_poly.entity_id
_entity_poly.type
_entity_poly.pdbx_seq_one_letter_code
_entity_poly.pdbx_strand_id
1 'polypeptide(L)'
;MELNELYELIRHQQVCLFVGSGLSLYAGMPSSKGLIEQLKDDLSEENKSFSKSTDLRIYTDEYATTFGRKQLNTNLKRIFKSTPSNTHLHDLLSRISHVKTIITTNYDHLIENSYGRKALVIIEDTDIFVAHQPSCRIFKIHGDADKPEDIIITRGDYGKLYRRDLSSPFWSSFIAELSSKHIVFLGYGYEDENIWSDLEFIEDRIKNPNKKRILITRGSLDQIKSKKLKNINIDTVQSDAETFIVGLVQNIKKNIIQDMRSKKIDLQTAQDFMQAFDMQISVTASEGSIDVTNIKKVNGVSNQHINFTTLDKGLITKCKQFMSGYETSKLTIPVEKLESFEHVIEGFNFLDRNDLGQIIIAHIPKYSGVCTLNFKEDDFRIQKVLVKVFANAPGTLRIEGSVDGFSFDLSCKHIKEGIQVQFNAKEPDLPTSISSIYKVIRLFYLFFSGKQFTIYTSGNKPITFQIGSLNYAEEFRPTMELLHTLKRLELLYKIRFPKTKLGSIVEEEKLKIEKLKSIFDYGYFAIKDTEGLIIQQKSDVKSILKAFKDPIPKGHCVSIFTDTKQHLTILGKKLELGTEQITLNEPSIQNLDTEFNKMVLQPVDQVLVYHYEKFGFWEFEHKQQFFPFK
;
A
#
# COMPACT_ATOMS: atom_id res chain seq x y z
N MET A 1 17.52 -38.27 3.48
CA MET A 1 16.53 -37.38 2.85
C MET A 1 16.55 -36.06 3.60
N GLU A 2 16.51 -34.94 2.88
CA GLU A 2 16.39 -33.61 3.49
C GLU A 2 14.95 -33.35 3.94
N LEU A 3 14.76 -32.60 5.03
CA LEU A 3 13.43 -32.34 5.61
C LEU A 3 12.46 -31.66 4.61
N ASN A 4 12.98 -30.78 3.75
CA ASN A 4 12.18 -30.10 2.73
C ASN A 4 11.68 -31.06 1.64
N GLU A 5 12.48 -32.06 1.26
CA GLU A 5 12.06 -33.10 0.29
C GLU A 5 10.90 -33.91 0.88
N LEU A 6 10.96 -34.22 2.19
CA LEU A 6 9.88 -34.90 2.88
C LEU A 6 8.59 -34.07 2.93
N TYR A 7 8.70 -32.79 3.25
CA TYR A 7 7.54 -31.89 3.23
C TYR A 7 6.91 -31.82 1.84
N GLU A 8 7.72 -31.84 0.77
CA GLU A 8 7.22 -31.87 -0.60
C GLU A 8 6.40 -33.14 -0.89
N LEU A 9 6.88 -34.32 -0.48
CA LEU A 9 6.12 -35.57 -0.63
C LEU A 9 4.77 -35.52 0.10
N ILE A 10 4.73 -34.91 1.30
CA ILE A 10 3.48 -34.75 2.07
C ILE A 10 2.55 -33.74 1.40
N ARG A 11 3.08 -32.59 0.96
CA ARG A 11 2.34 -31.56 0.21
C ARG A 11 1.71 -32.13 -1.04
N HIS A 12 2.35 -33.07 -1.72
CA HIS A 12 1.79 -33.70 -2.92
C HIS A 12 0.94 -34.94 -2.60
N GLN A 13 0.56 -35.16 -1.34
CA GLN A 13 -0.32 -36.24 -0.89
C GLN A 13 0.22 -37.66 -1.17
N GLN A 14 1.55 -37.80 -1.27
CA GLN A 14 2.24 -39.06 -1.60
C GLN A 14 2.65 -39.86 -0.35
N VAL A 15 2.18 -39.46 0.83
CA VAL A 15 2.61 -40.00 2.12
C VAL A 15 1.41 -40.51 2.93
N CYS A 16 1.61 -41.66 3.57
CA CYS A 16 0.81 -42.11 4.70
C CYS A 16 1.59 -41.84 6.00
N LEU A 17 0.92 -41.28 7.00
CA LEU A 17 1.53 -41.13 8.32
C LEU A 17 1.27 -42.39 9.15
N PHE A 18 2.32 -42.87 9.81
CA PHE A 18 2.26 -43.91 10.80
C PHE A 18 2.53 -43.24 12.16
N VAL A 19 1.53 -43.21 13.04
CA VAL A 19 1.56 -42.43 14.28
C VAL A 19 1.58 -43.34 15.49
N GLY A 20 2.66 -43.25 16.26
CA GLY A 20 2.89 -44.01 17.49
C GLY A 20 2.57 -43.22 18.75
N SER A 21 2.78 -43.88 19.90
CA SER A 21 2.38 -43.37 21.22
C SER A 21 3.16 -42.13 21.64
N GLY A 22 4.32 -41.88 21.05
CA GLY A 22 5.13 -40.68 21.25
C GLY A 22 4.38 -39.38 20.94
N LEU A 23 3.38 -39.41 20.04
CA LEU A 23 2.52 -38.25 19.79
C LEU A 23 1.52 -38.03 20.95
N SER A 24 0.94 -39.12 21.47
CA SER A 24 -0.01 -39.10 22.58
C SER A 24 0.65 -38.69 23.92
N LEU A 25 1.97 -38.82 24.06
CA LEU A 25 2.71 -38.33 25.24
C LEU A 25 2.51 -36.82 25.47
N TYR A 26 2.41 -36.03 24.40
CA TYR A 26 2.16 -34.59 24.48
C TYR A 26 0.77 -34.27 25.08
N ALA A 27 -0.15 -35.24 25.03
CA ALA A 27 -1.49 -35.15 25.59
C ALA A 27 -1.61 -35.79 26.98
N GLY A 28 -0.49 -36.21 27.58
CA GLY A 28 -0.46 -36.85 28.90
C GLY A 28 -0.79 -38.35 28.88
N MET A 29 -0.90 -38.98 27.72
CA MET A 29 -1.06 -40.43 27.64
C MET A 29 0.23 -41.14 28.08
N PRO A 30 0.13 -42.35 28.67
CA PRO A 30 1.30 -43.04 29.17
C PRO A 30 2.19 -43.56 28.04
N SER A 31 3.51 -43.55 28.27
CA SER A 31 4.45 -44.38 27.51
C SER A 31 4.27 -45.86 27.87
N SER A 32 4.91 -46.78 27.14
CA SER A 32 4.88 -48.21 27.48
C SER A 32 5.33 -48.49 28.92
N LYS A 33 6.34 -47.77 29.42
CA LYS A 33 6.80 -47.86 30.81
C LYS A 33 5.77 -47.28 31.79
N GLY A 34 5.22 -46.11 31.46
CA GLY A 34 4.18 -45.48 32.27
C GLY A 34 2.90 -46.30 32.35
N LEU A 35 2.56 -47.06 31.30
CA LEU A 35 1.41 -47.96 31.29
C LEU A 35 1.63 -49.13 32.25
N ILE A 36 2.83 -49.71 32.27
CA ILE A 36 3.19 -50.74 33.26
C ILE A 36 3.06 -50.19 34.68
N GLU A 37 3.56 -48.99 34.94
CA GLU A 37 3.47 -48.34 36.25
C GLU A 37 2.02 -48.13 36.68
N GLN A 38 1.16 -47.59 35.80
CA GLN A 38 -0.26 -47.41 36.10
C GLN A 38 -0.99 -48.75 36.34
N LEU A 39 -0.65 -49.80 35.59
CA LEU A 39 -1.19 -51.14 35.82
C LEU A 39 -0.71 -51.73 37.15
N LYS A 40 0.52 -51.43 37.59
CA LYS A 40 1.04 -51.81 38.92
C LYS A 40 0.32 -51.07 40.03
N ASP A 41 0.04 -49.78 39.86
CA ASP A 41 -0.60 -48.95 40.88
C ASP A 41 -2.04 -49.40 41.19
N ASP A 42 -2.72 -50.01 40.21
CA ASP A 42 -4.05 -50.62 40.39
C ASP A 42 -4.04 -51.96 41.16
N LEU A 43 -2.85 -52.53 41.41
CA LEU A 43 -2.70 -53.79 42.16
C LEU A 43 -2.44 -53.54 43.65
N SER A 44 -2.85 -54.49 44.49
CA SER A 44 -2.46 -54.51 45.90
C SER A 44 -0.94 -54.67 46.06
N GLU A 45 -0.37 -54.15 47.15
CA GLU A 45 1.09 -54.16 47.41
C GLU A 45 1.72 -55.56 47.27
N GLU A 46 1.03 -56.60 47.75
CA GLU A 46 1.47 -58.00 47.63
C GLU A 46 1.59 -58.46 46.17
N ASN A 47 0.68 -57.98 45.31
CA ASN A 47 0.59 -58.36 43.90
C ASN A 47 1.50 -57.54 43.00
N LYS A 48 2.00 -56.37 43.41
CA LYS A 48 2.87 -55.50 42.58
C LYS A 48 4.15 -56.19 42.10
N SER A 49 4.57 -57.25 42.78
CA SER A 49 5.79 -58.02 42.48
C SER A 49 5.59 -59.23 41.55
N PHE A 50 4.37 -59.46 41.03
CA PHE A 50 4.05 -60.65 40.21
C PHE A 50 4.92 -60.78 38.94
N SER A 51 5.38 -59.64 38.37
CA SER A 51 6.22 -59.58 37.19
C SER A 51 7.40 -58.65 37.40
N LYS A 52 8.58 -59.08 36.92
CA LYS A 52 9.80 -58.29 36.87
C LYS A 52 10.10 -57.71 35.49
N SER A 53 9.27 -58.02 34.49
CA SER A 53 9.50 -57.56 33.12
C SER A 53 9.28 -56.06 32.97
N THR A 54 10.12 -55.44 32.15
CA THR A 54 9.98 -54.04 31.70
C THR A 54 9.48 -53.95 30.25
N ASP A 55 9.36 -55.08 29.55
CA ASP A 55 8.72 -55.18 28.23
C ASP A 55 7.20 -55.26 28.44
N LEU A 56 6.47 -54.31 27.85
CA LEU A 56 5.02 -54.19 27.99
C LEU A 56 4.27 -55.44 27.53
N ARG A 57 4.72 -56.12 26.47
CA ARG A 57 4.06 -57.33 25.97
C ARG A 57 4.19 -58.48 26.95
N ILE A 58 5.40 -58.70 27.46
CA ILE A 58 5.67 -59.76 28.43
C ILE A 58 4.91 -59.46 29.73
N TYR A 59 5.00 -58.22 30.21
CA TYR A 59 4.32 -57.81 31.44
C TYR A 59 2.80 -57.98 31.35
N THR A 60 2.18 -57.56 30.24
CA THR A 60 0.72 -57.69 30.08
C THR A 60 0.26 -59.13 29.82
N ASP A 61 1.09 -59.98 29.22
CA ASP A 61 0.84 -61.42 29.06
C ASP A 61 0.82 -62.13 30.42
N GLU A 62 1.82 -61.84 31.26
CA GLU A 62 1.89 -62.32 32.66
C GLU A 62 0.72 -61.76 33.49
N TYR A 63 0.38 -60.48 33.30
CA TYR A 63 -0.76 -59.83 33.99
C TYR A 63 -2.08 -60.52 33.62
N ALA A 64 -2.33 -60.74 32.33
CA ALA A 64 -3.55 -61.38 31.86
C ALA A 64 -3.64 -62.84 32.31
N THR A 65 -2.50 -63.54 32.41
CA THR A 65 -2.42 -64.91 32.94
C THR A 65 -2.72 -64.95 34.45
N THR A 66 -2.24 -63.97 35.21
CA THR A 66 -2.34 -63.96 36.68
C THR A 66 -3.68 -63.41 37.17
N PHE A 67 -4.16 -62.30 36.59
CA PHE A 67 -5.34 -61.56 37.05
C PHE A 67 -6.53 -61.62 36.08
N GLY A 68 -6.33 -62.22 34.91
CA GLY A 68 -7.36 -62.38 33.90
C GLY A 68 -7.43 -61.22 32.91
N ARG A 69 -7.67 -61.54 31.63
CA ARG A 69 -7.79 -60.57 30.52
C ARG A 69 -8.87 -59.51 30.75
N LYS A 70 -9.98 -59.85 31.41
CA LYS A 70 -11.09 -58.93 31.68
C LYS A 70 -10.65 -57.74 32.54
N GLN A 71 -9.80 -57.98 33.54
CA GLN A 71 -9.28 -56.92 34.41
C GLN A 71 -8.32 -56.01 33.63
N LEU A 72 -7.39 -56.60 32.86
CA LEU A 72 -6.50 -55.84 31.97
C LEU A 72 -7.29 -54.92 31.03
N ASN A 73 -8.32 -55.45 30.36
CA ASN A 73 -9.19 -54.69 29.46
C ASN A 73 -9.90 -53.52 30.16
N THR A 74 -10.37 -53.75 31.39
CA THR A 74 -11.04 -52.71 32.19
C THR A 74 -10.07 -51.56 32.50
N ASN A 75 -8.83 -51.88 32.87
CA ASN A 75 -7.81 -50.89 33.17
C ASN A 75 -7.34 -50.15 31.92
N LEU A 76 -7.10 -50.86 30.81
CA LEU A 76 -6.74 -50.23 29.53
C LEU A 76 -7.82 -49.23 29.07
N LYS A 77 -9.09 -49.63 29.11
CA LYS A 77 -10.22 -48.75 28.78
C LYS A 77 -10.26 -47.52 29.68
N ARG A 78 -10.03 -47.67 30.98
CA ARG A 78 -9.98 -46.55 31.94
C ARG A 78 -8.83 -45.58 31.63
N ILE A 79 -7.64 -46.12 31.35
CA ILE A 79 -6.41 -45.34 31.12
C ILE A 79 -6.50 -44.54 29.82
N PHE A 80 -6.84 -45.20 28.70
CA PHE A 80 -6.87 -44.56 27.38
C PHE A 80 -8.12 -43.73 27.11
N LYS A 81 -9.12 -43.78 27.99
CA LYS A 81 -10.27 -42.85 28.00
C LYS A 81 -10.12 -41.70 28.99
N SER A 82 -8.95 -41.57 29.62
CA SER A 82 -8.70 -40.42 30.49
C SER A 82 -8.71 -39.11 29.68
N THR A 83 -9.10 -38.01 30.34
CA THR A 83 -9.12 -36.70 29.70
C THR A 83 -7.70 -36.26 29.36
N PRO A 84 -7.40 -35.91 28.09
CA PRO A 84 -6.07 -35.45 27.72
C PRO A 84 -5.74 -34.11 28.38
N SER A 85 -4.45 -33.91 28.71
CA SER A 85 -3.96 -32.64 29.25
C SER A 85 -3.80 -31.57 28.18
N ASN A 86 -3.56 -31.95 26.92
CA ASN A 86 -3.36 -31.05 25.79
C ASN A 86 -3.63 -31.77 24.45
N THR A 87 -4.43 -31.18 23.56
CA THR A 87 -4.72 -31.74 22.23
C THR A 87 -4.09 -30.95 21.08
N HIS A 88 -3.37 -29.86 21.37
CA HIS A 88 -2.93 -28.89 20.36
C HIS A 88 -2.24 -29.50 19.15
N LEU A 89 -1.36 -30.49 19.37
CA LEU A 89 -0.61 -31.11 18.28
C LEU A 89 -1.49 -32.01 17.39
N HIS A 90 -2.47 -32.71 17.98
CA HIS A 90 -3.47 -33.50 17.26
C HIS A 90 -4.42 -32.58 16.48
N ASP A 91 -4.82 -31.47 17.10
CA ASP A 91 -5.63 -30.42 16.48
C ASP A 91 -4.89 -29.71 15.35
N LEU A 92 -3.56 -29.60 15.42
CA LEU A 92 -2.75 -29.04 14.35
C LEU A 92 -2.61 -30.03 13.20
N LEU A 93 -2.38 -31.32 13.50
CA LEU A 93 -2.33 -32.39 12.51
C LEU A 93 -3.65 -32.49 11.73
N SER A 94 -4.79 -32.37 12.40
CA SER A 94 -6.13 -32.44 11.77
C SER A 94 -6.46 -31.26 10.86
N ARG A 95 -5.67 -30.17 10.92
CA ARG A 95 -5.76 -29.04 9.98
C ARG A 95 -4.98 -29.30 8.68
N ILE A 96 -4.15 -30.33 8.63
CA ILE A 96 -3.34 -30.67 7.44
C ILE A 96 -4.17 -31.54 6.49
N SER A 97 -4.96 -30.90 5.62
CA SER A 97 -5.82 -31.57 4.63
C SER A 97 -5.07 -32.45 3.60
N HIS A 98 -3.74 -32.35 3.55
CA HIS A 98 -2.88 -33.10 2.64
C HIS A 98 -2.68 -34.56 3.10
N VAL A 99 -2.84 -34.83 4.39
CA VAL A 99 -2.73 -36.18 4.95
C VAL A 99 -4.06 -36.91 4.74
N LYS A 100 -4.09 -37.82 3.76
CA LYS A 100 -5.27 -38.61 3.42
C LYS A 100 -5.37 -39.94 4.17
N THR A 101 -4.25 -40.40 4.73
CA THR A 101 -4.19 -41.69 5.43
C THR A 101 -3.28 -41.57 6.65
N ILE A 102 -3.83 -41.96 7.80
CA ILE A 102 -3.12 -42.16 9.06
C ILE A 102 -3.28 -43.62 9.45
N ILE A 103 -2.18 -44.23 9.86
CA ILE A 103 -2.15 -45.54 10.51
C ILE A 103 -1.65 -45.30 11.92
N THR A 104 -2.26 -45.95 12.91
CA THR A 104 -1.81 -45.82 14.29
C THR A 104 -1.86 -47.16 15.03
N THR A 105 -0.90 -47.32 15.94
CA THR A 105 -0.86 -48.39 16.95
C THR A 105 -1.44 -47.91 18.29
N ASN A 106 -1.92 -46.66 18.37
CA ASN A 106 -2.42 -46.08 19.60
C ASN A 106 -3.87 -46.51 19.84
N TYR A 107 -4.20 -46.78 21.11
CA TYR A 107 -5.55 -47.18 21.51
C TYR A 107 -6.44 -45.98 21.85
N ASP A 108 -5.83 -44.84 22.23
CA ASP A 108 -6.53 -43.59 22.56
C ASP A 108 -7.31 -43.01 21.37
N HIS A 109 -8.17 -42.03 21.65
CA HIS A 109 -9.03 -41.40 20.65
C HIS A 109 -8.55 -40.01 20.19
N LEU A 110 -7.29 -39.65 20.44
CA LEU A 110 -6.84 -38.26 20.28
C LEU A 110 -6.86 -37.79 18.83
N ILE A 111 -6.42 -38.64 17.90
CA ILE A 111 -6.35 -38.30 16.47
C ILE A 111 -7.78 -38.12 15.93
N GLU A 112 -8.63 -39.12 16.11
CA GLU A 112 -10.00 -39.13 15.59
C GLU A 112 -10.88 -38.05 16.21
N ASN A 113 -10.70 -37.73 17.51
CA ASN A 113 -11.41 -36.63 18.15
C ASN A 113 -11.02 -35.27 17.54
N SER A 114 -9.73 -35.05 17.25
CA SER A 114 -9.25 -33.83 16.60
C SER A 114 -9.67 -33.71 15.13
N TYR A 115 -9.82 -34.83 14.41
CA TYR A 115 -10.33 -34.83 13.03
C TYR A 115 -11.86 -34.70 12.96
N GLY A 116 -12.58 -35.27 13.94
CA GLY A 116 -14.04 -35.33 13.95
C GLY A 116 -14.59 -35.94 12.65
N ARG A 117 -15.57 -35.27 12.03
CA ARG A 117 -16.22 -35.74 10.80
C ARG A 117 -15.33 -35.75 9.55
N LYS A 118 -14.11 -35.19 9.63
CA LYS A 118 -13.16 -35.17 8.52
C LYS A 118 -12.51 -36.52 8.26
N ALA A 119 -12.52 -37.42 9.25
CA ALA A 119 -11.89 -38.72 9.16
C ALA A 119 -12.91 -39.87 9.26
N LEU A 120 -12.59 -40.98 8.59
CA LEU A 120 -13.16 -42.29 8.87
C LEU A 120 -12.19 -43.08 9.73
N VAL A 121 -12.66 -43.51 10.89
CA VAL A 121 -11.93 -44.45 11.76
C VAL A 121 -12.26 -45.85 11.31
N ILE A 122 -11.23 -46.66 11.07
CA ILE A 122 -11.32 -48.02 10.57
C ILE A 122 -10.59 -48.92 11.58
N ILE A 123 -11.35 -49.78 12.26
CA ILE A 123 -10.88 -50.70 13.29
C ILE A 123 -11.13 -52.16 12.84
N GLU A 124 -12.22 -52.40 12.12
CA GLU A 124 -12.63 -53.72 11.65
C GLU A 124 -13.20 -53.72 10.22
N ASP A 125 -13.56 -54.91 9.70
CA ASP A 125 -14.01 -55.08 8.31
C ASP A 125 -15.28 -54.30 7.97
N THR A 126 -16.21 -54.15 8.92
CA THR A 126 -17.47 -53.43 8.73
C THR A 126 -17.31 -51.92 8.59
N ASP A 127 -16.18 -51.36 9.04
CA ASP A 127 -15.90 -49.92 8.97
C ASP A 127 -15.47 -49.45 7.57
N ILE A 128 -15.09 -50.40 6.69
CA ILE A 128 -14.58 -50.09 5.35
C ILE A 128 -15.66 -49.46 4.46
N PHE A 129 -16.91 -49.87 4.64
CA PHE A 129 -18.01 -49.39 3.80
C PHE A 129 -18.67 -48.16 4.42
N VAL A 130 -18.53 -47.01 3.77
CA VAL A 130 -19.24 -45.78 4.13
C VAL A 130 -19.85 -45.09 2.92
N ALA A 131 -21.03 -44.51 3.12
CA ALA A 131 -21.77 -43.79 2.07
C ALA A 131 -21.12 -42.44 1.70
N HIS A 132 -20.28 -41.88 2.57
CA HIS A 132 -19.59 -40.60 2.37
C HIS A 132 -18.08 -40.83 2.33
N GLN A 133 -17.38 -40.23 1.37
CA GLN A 133 -15.92 -40.27 1.33
C GLN A 133 -15.33 -39.18 2.24
N PRO A 134 -14.67 -39.53 3.35
CA PRO A 134 -14.04 -38.56 4.24
C PRO A 134 -12.71 -38.07 3.66
N SER A 135 -12.23 -36.94 4.15
CA SER A 135 -10.94 -36.36 3.73
C SER A 135 -9.72 -37.16 4.19
N CYS A 136 -9.85 -37.94 5.26
CA CYS A 136 -8.78 -38.77 5.82
C CYS A 136 -9.31 -40.13 6.29
N ARG A 137 -8.49 -41.17 6.18
CA ARG A 137 -8.76 -42.51 6.73
C ARG A 137 -7.78 -42.80 7.86
N ILE A 138 -8.28 -43.26 9.01
CA ILE A 138 -7.48 -43.59 10.19
C ILE A 138 -7.61 -45.09 10.44
N PHE A 139 -6.53 -45.84 10.22
CA PHE A 139 -6.47 -47.28 10.49
C PHE A 139 -5.87 -47.53 11.88
N LYS A 140 -6.62 -48.18 12.77
CA LYS A 140 -6.14 -48.58 14.11
C LYS A 140 -5.79 -50.06 14.12
N ILE A 141 -4.54 -50.38 13.82
CA ILE A 141 -4.12 -51.78 13.57
C ILE A 141 -3.92 -52.59 14.85
N HIS A 142 -3.78 -51.94 16.00
CA HIS A 142 -3.64 -52.59 17.31
C HIS A 142 -4.95 -52.56 18.14
N GLY A 143 -6.06 -52.17 17.54
CA GLY A 143 -7.36 -52.10 18.21
C GLY A 143 -7.67 -50.73 18.81
N ASP A 144 -8.72 -50.68 19.63
CA ASP A 144 -9.32 -49.45 20.11
C ASP A 144 -9.74 -49.54 21.59
N ALA A 145 -9.62 -48.45 22.35
CA ALA A 145 -10.01 -48.40 23.76
C ALA A 145 -11.51 -48.67 24.03
N ASP A 146 -12.39 -48.50 23.03
CA ASP A 146 -13.80 -48.85 23.13
C ASP A 146 -14.07 -50.35 23.05
N LYS A 147 -13.22 -51.08 22.31
CA LYS A 147 -13.25 -52.54 22.10
C LYS A 147 -11.99 -53.20 22.69
N PRO A 148 -11.80 -53.15 24.02
CA PRO A 148 -10.55 -53.60 24.64
C PRO A 148 -10.27 -55.10 24.47
N GLU A 149 -11.28 -55.91 24.15
CA GLU A 149 -11.16 -57.31 23.73
C GLU A 149 -10.28 -57.50 22.49
N ASP A 150 -10.26 -56.53 21.57
CA ASP A 150 -9.53 -56.59 20.30
C ASP A 150 -8.15 -55.92 20.38
N ILE A 151 -7.81 -55.31 21.52
CA ILE A 151 -6.52 -54.64 21.73
C ILE A 151 -5.37 -55.65 21.63
N ILE A 152 -4.39 -55.33 20.80
CA ILE A 152 -3.15 -56.09 20.66
C ILE A 152 -2.12 -55.54 21.62
N ILE A 153 -1.87 -56.25 22.71
CA ILE A 153 -0.90 -55.83 23.74
C ILE A 153 -0.11 -56.99 24.34
N THR A 154 -0.71 -58.18 24.49
CA THR A 154 -0.03 -59.36 25.05
C THR A 154 0.73 -60.14 23.99
N ARG A 155 1.69 -60.99 24.40
CA ARG A 155 2.40 -61.88 23.47
C ARG A 155 1.43 -62.76 22.67
N GLY A 156 0.38 -63.26 23.31
CA GLY A 156 -0.69 -64.01 22.65
C GLY A 156 -1.41 -63.22 21.56
N ASP A 157 -1.66 -61.92 21.77
CA ASP A 157 -2.35 -61.06 20.80
C ASP A 157 -1.49 -60.79 19.56
N TYR A 158 -0.22 -60.45 19.75
CA TYR A 158 0.73 -60.28 18.62
C TYR A 158 0.85 -61.57 17.81
N GLY A 159 0.92 -62.73 18.47
CA GLY A 159 0.92 -64.02 17.78
C GLY A 159 -0.34 -64.30 16.97
N LYS A 160 -1.51 -63.77 17.36
CA LYS A 160 -2.75 -63.83 16.56
C LYS A 160 -2.70 -62.86 15.38
N LEU A 161 -2.21 -61.64 15.59
CA LEU A 161 -2.04 -60.61 14.54
C LEU A 161 -1.20 -61.15 13.37
N TYR A 162 -0.01 -61.71 13.65
CA TYR A 162 0.90 -62.20 12.61
C TYR A 162 0.44 -63.49 11.90
N ARG A 163 -0.65 -64.11 12.36
CA ARG A 163 -1.30 -65.26 11.70
C ARG A 163 -2.62 -64.88 11.02
N ARG A 164 -2.99 -63.60 11.05
CA ARG A 164 -4.28 -63.12 10.54
C ARG A 164 -4.32 -63.19 9.02
N ASP A 165 -5.52 -63.47 8.49
CA ASP A 165 -5.74 -63.45 7.06
C ASP A 165 -5.80 -62.01 6.53
N LEU A 166 -4.80 -61.66 5.73
CA LEU A 166 -4.67 -60.35 5.10
C LEU A 166 -5.62 -60.17 3.90
N SER A 167 -6.40 -61.20 3.53
CA SER A 167 -7.43 -61.11 2.49
C SER A 167 -8.73 -60.44 2.96
N SER A 168 -8.90 -60.26 4.26
CA SER A 168 -10.05 -59.55 4.84
C SER A 168 -10.16 -58.10 4.33
N PRO A 169 -11.38 -57.52 4.25
CA PRO A 169 -11.59 -56.15 3.78
C PRO A 169 -10.71 -55.09 4.45
N PHE A 170 -10.56 -55.16 5.79
CA PHE A 170 -9.71 -54.27 6.55
C PHE A 170 -8.26 -54.30 6.06
N TRP A 171 -7.67 -55.50 6.07
CA TRP A 171 -6.25 -55.68 5.73
C TRP A 171 -5.99 -55.45 4.25
N SER A 172 -6.89 -55.87 3.36
CA SER A 172 -6.79 -55.59 1.92
C SER A 172 -6.77 -54.09 1.65
N SER A 173 -7.68 -53.32 2.28
CA SER A 173 -7.69 -51.87 2.12
C SER A 173 -6.46 -51.20 2.74
N PHE A 174 -6.00 -51.68 3.89
CA PHE A 174 -4.81 -51.19 4.55
C PHE A 174 -3.54 -51.40 3.70
N ILE A 175 -3.37 -52.60 3.14
CA ILE A 175 -2.25 -52.93 2.24
C ILE A 175 -2.32 -52.11 0.96
N ALA A 176 -3.50 -51.86 0.40
CA ALA A 176 -3.67 -51.02 -0.78
C ALA A 176 -3.19 -49.57 -0.54
N GLU A 177 -3.62 -48.96 0.57
CA GLU A 177 -3.18 -47.61 0.98
C GLU A 177 -1.66 -47.55 1.14
N LEU A 178 -1.10 -48.49 1.90
CA LEU A 178 0.34 -48.57 2.11
C LEU A 178 1.09 -48.79 0.79
N SER A 179 0.60 -49.61 -0.12
CA SER A 179 1.32 -49.94 -1.37
C SER A 179 1.46 -48.75 -2.31
N SER A 180 0.58 -47.75 -2.19
CA SER A 180 0.52 -46.59 -3.09
C SER A 180 1.29 -45.35 -2.62
N LYS A 181 1.76 -45.32 -1.36
CA LYS A 181 2.32 -44.12 -0.72
C LYS A 181 3.64 -44.41 -0.01
N HIS A 182 4.45 -43.37 0.18
CA HIS A 182 5.58 -43.39 1.11
C HIS A 182 5.09 -43.46 2.57
N ILE A 183 5.92 -43.97 3.48
CA ILE A 183 5.57 -44.07 4.90
C ILE A 183 6.41 -43.11 5.72
N VAL A 184 5.76 -42.36 6.61
CA VAL A 184 6.43 -41.53 7.61
C VAL A 184 6.01 -41.95 9.00
N PHE A 185 6.97 -42.42 9.79
CA PHE A 185 6.79 -42.78 11.19
C PHE A 185 6.97 -41.56 12.08
N LEU A 186 5.95 -41.24 12.86
CA LEU A 186 5.88 -40.11 13.77
C LEU A 186 5.54 -40.61 15.18
N GLY A 187 6.31 -40.18 16.18
CA GLY A 187 6.04 -40.60 17.58
C GLY A 187 6.47 -42.04 17.89
N TYR A 188 7.37 -42.61 17.10
CA TYR A 188 8.01 -43.89 17.40
C TYR A 188 9.42 -43.69 17.93
N GLY A 189 9.79 -44.49 18.93
CA GLY A 189 11.18 -44.63 19.34
C GLY A 189 11.87 -45.72 18.52
N TYR A 190 13.20 -45.64 18.40
CA TYR A 190 13.98 -46.71 17.77
C TYR A 190 13.76 -48.09 18.45
N GLU A 191 13.57 -48.10 19.78
CA GLU A 191 13.48 -49.34 20.58
C GLU A 191 12.10 -50.02 20.52
N ASP A 192 11.19 -49.51 19.69
CA ASP A 192 9.89 -50.14 19.48
C ASP A 192 10.04 -51.32 18.51
N GLU A 193 10.48 -52.47 19.01
CA GLU A 193 10.66 -53.69 18.20
C GLU A 193 9.34 -54.20 17.59
N ASN A 194 8.19 -53.82 18.15
CA ASN A 194 6.88 -54.26 17.69
C ASN A 194 6.52 -53.65 16.36
N ILE A 195 6.71 -52.34 16.19
CA ILE A 195 6.40 -51.70 14.90
C ILE A 195 7.31 -52.22 13.78
N TRP A 196 8.57 -52.55 14.07
CA TRP A 196 9.46 -53.14 13.06
C TRP A 196 8.99 -54.54 12.66
N SER A 197 8.53 -55.35 13.61
CA SER A 197 7.93 -56.67 13.33
C SER A 197 6.60 -56.56 12.58
N ASP A 198 5.76 -55.58 12.93
CA ASP A 198 4.52 -55.29 12.20
C ASP A 198 4.82 -54.92 10.74
N LEU A 199 5.83 -54.09 10.50
CA LEU A 199 6.25 -53.72 9.16
C LEU A 199 6.82 -54.90 8.38
N GLU A 200 7.69 -55.72 8.98
CA GLU A 200 8.20 -56.93 8.32
C GLU A 200 7.05 -57.85 7.88
N PHE A 201 6.08 -58.09 8.77
CA PHE A 201 4.87 -58.86 8.47
C PHE A 201 4.06 -58.27 7.29
N ILE A 202 3.96 -56.95 7.24
CA ILE A 202 3.25 -56.22 6.18
C ILE A 202 4.06 -56.25 4.85
N GLU A 203 5.38 -56.16 4.93
CA GLU A 203 6.28 -55.94 3.79
C GLU A 203 6.62 -57.17 2.98
N ASP A 204 6.56 -58.36 3.56
CA ASP A 204 6.65 -59.62 2.80
C ASP A 204 5.66 -59.65 1.61
N ARG A 205 4.65 -58.77 1.62
CA ARG A 205 3.61 -58.65 0.61
C ARG A 205 3.61 -57.33 -0.18
N ILE A 206 4.43 -56.33 0.19
CA ILE A 206 4.53 -55.04 -0.51
C ILE A 206 5.91 -54.92 -1.18
N LYS A 207 6.01 -55.39 -2.43
CA LYS A 207 7.26 -55.29 -3.22
C LYS A 207 7.27 -54.00 -4.06
N ASN A 208 7.75 -52.90 -3.48
CA ASN A 208 8.04 -51.69 -4.25
C ASN A 208 9.38 -51.07 -3.81
N PRO A 209 10.46 -51.20 -4.60
CA PRO A 209 11.78 -50.72 -4.23
C PRO A 209 11.88 -49.18 -4.21
N ASN A 210 10.96 -48.47 -4.86
CA ASN A 210 10.96 -47.00 -4.92
C ASN A 210 10.25 -46.36 -3.72
N LYS A 211 9.62 -47.17 -2.86
CA LYS A 211 8.88 -46.69 -1.70
C LYS A 211 9.86 -46.33 -0.57
N LYS A 212 9.93 -45.04 -0.28
CA LYS A 212 10.68 -44.50 0.87
C LYS A 212 9.92 -44.71 2.18
N ARG A 213 10.67 -44.97 3.25
CA ARG A 213 10.21 -45.07 4.63
C ARG A 213 11.05 -44.14 5.47
N ILE A 214 10.41 -43.25 6.21
CA ILE A 214 11.11 -42.21 6.94
C ILE A 214 10.68 -42.23 8.40
N LEU A 215 11.64 -42.37 9.31
CA LEU A 215 11.43 -42.20 10.75
C LEU A 215 11.77 -40.78 11.17
N ILE A 216 10.81 -40.07 11.75
CA ILE A 216 11.04 -38.80 12.44
C ILE A 216 11.46 -39.12 13.87
N THR A 217 12.71 -38.87 14.21
CA THR A 217 13.27 -39.18 15.52
C THR A 217 14.13 -38.05 16.06
N ARG A 218 14.16 -37.93 17.40
CA ARG A 218 15.04 -37.01 18.12
C ARG A 218 16.44 -37.62 18.23
N GLY A 219 17.46 -36.79 18.03
CA GLY A 219 18.85 -37.11 18.36
C GLY A 219 19.56 -38.03 17.37
N SER A 220 20.88 -37.91 17.32
CA SER A 220 21.73 -38.78 16.51
C SER A 220 21.60 -40.23 16.97
N LEU A 221 21.13 -41.10 16.09
CA LEU A 221 21.17 -42.54 16.30
C LEU A 221 22.64 -42.99 16.32
N ASP A 222 22.97 -43.92 17.21
CA ASP A 222 24.29 -44.55 17.16
C ASP A 222 24.47 -45.35 15.84
N GLN A 223 25.71 -45.74 15.56
CA GLN A 223 26.05 -46.42 14.30
C GLN A 223 25.32 -47.76 14.13
N ILE A 224 25.04 -48.48 15.22
CA ILE A 224 24.39 -49.80 15.19
C ILE A 224 22.91 -49.61 14.87
N LYS A 225 22.24 -48.70 15.57
CA LYS A 225 20.83 -48.35 15.38
C LYS A 225 20.59 -47.85 13.95
N SER A 226 21.47 -46.98 13.46
CA SER A 226 21.42 -46.47 12.09
C SER A 226 21.57 -47.58 11.04
N LYS A 227 22.48 -48.54 11.28
CA LYS A 227 22.70 -49.66 10.35
C LYS A 227 21.51 -50.62 10.32
N LYS A 228 20.89 -50.90 11.48
CA LYS A 228 19.68 -51.73 11.57
C LYS A 228 18.51 -51.14 10.78
N LEU A 229 18.22 -49.85 10.96
CA LEU A 229 17.15 -49.18 10.19
C LEU A 229 17.42 -49.16 8.69
N LYS A 230 18.69 -48.94 8.29
CA LYS A 230 19.08 -49.02 6.87
C LYS A 230 18.89 -50.43 6.28
N ASN A 231 19.12 -51.49 7.05
CA ASN A 231 18.92 -52.86 6.58
C ASN A 231 17.45 -53.17 6.28
N ILE A 232 16.51 -52.52 6.98
CA ILE A 232 15.06 -52.59 6.69
C ILE A 232 14.57 -51.43 5.82
N ASN A 233 15.49 -50.72 5.15
CA ASN A 233 15.22 -49.61 4.23
C ASN A 233 14.38 -48.48 4.85
N ILE A 234 14.74 -48.05 6.06
CA ILE A 234 14.18 -46.90 6.76
C ILE A 234 15.22 -45.78 6.85
N ASP A 235 14.93 -44.67 6.19
CA ASP A 235 15.64 -43.41 6.34
C ASP A 235 15.22 -42.70 7.62
N THR A 236 16.08 -41.81 8.12
CA THR A 236 15.79 -41.04 9.33
C THR A 236 15.89 -39.55 9.05
N VAL A 237 15.00 -38.78 9.66
CA VAL A 237 15.01 -37.32 9.66
C VAL A 237 14.99 -36.85 11.11
N GLN A 238 15.92 -35.96 11.43
CA GLN A 238 16.15 -35.47 12.77
C GLN A 238 15.15 -34.36 13.12
N SER A 239 14.13 -34.70 13.92
CA SER A 239 13.14 -33.76 14.43
C SER A 239 12.32 -34.39 15.56
N ASP A 240 11.68 -33.58 16.39
CA ASP A 240 10.56 -34.05 17.22
C ASP A 240 9.22 -33.82 16.52
N ALA A 241 8.17 -34.48 17.02
CA ALA A 241 6.88 -34.46 16.35
C ALA A 241 6.27 -33.06 16.27
N GLU A 242 6.45 -32.25 17.32
CA GLU A 242 5.96 -30.88 17.37
C GLU A 242 6.66 -30.00 16.33
N THR A 243 8.00 -29.99 16.34
CA THR A 243 8.81 -29.22 15.39
C THR A 243 8.51 -29.64 13.94
N PHE A 244 8.36 -30.94 13.69
CA PHE A 244 8.03 -31.48 12.38
C PHE A 244 6.65 -31.02 11.90
N ILE A 245 5.60 -31.14 12.71
CA ILE A 245 4.24 -30.75 12.32
C ILE A 245 4.16 -29.23 12.13
N VAL A 246 4.73 -28.44 13.05
CA VAL A 246 4.75 -26.97 12.92
C VAL A 246 5.49 -26.55 11.66
N GLY A 247 6.67 -27.14 11.40
CA GLY A 247 7.45 -26.88 10.19
C GLY A 247 6.70 -27.27 8.91
N LEU A 248 6.01 -28.41 8.90
CA LEU A 248 5.17 -28.86 7.79
C LEU A 248 4.05 -27.86 7.51
N VAL A 249 3.35 -27.36 8.53
CA VAL A 249 2.29 -26.35 8.38
C VAL A 249 2.84 -25.08 7.73
N GLN A 250 3.98 -24.57 8.20
CA GLN A 250 4.61 -23.38 7.59
C GLN A 250 5.03 -23.64 6.15
N ASN A 251 5.58 -24.83 5.87
CA ASN A 251 5.99 -25.20 4.52
C ASN A 251 4.79 -25.31 3.57
N ILE A 252 3.66 -25.86 4.01
CA ILE A 252 2.42 -25.87 3.24
C ILE A 252 1.93 -24.44 3.01
N LYS A 253 1.82 -23.60 4.05
CA LYS A 253 1.38 -22.20 3.92
C LYS A 253 2.17 -21.43 2.86
N LYS A 254 3.49 -21.64 2.79
CA LYS A 254 4.38 -20.97 1.84
C LYS A 254 4.15 -21.35 0.37
N ASN A 255 3.59 -22.54 0.11
CA ASN A 255 3.64 -23.13 -1.22
C ASN A 255 2.27 -23.64 -1.72
N ILE A 256 1.22 -23.61 -0.90
CA ILE A 256 -0.10 -24.18 -1.21
C ILE A 256 -0.72 -23.60 -2.48
N ILE A 257 -0.54 -22.30 -2.72
CA ILE A 257 -1.06 -21.64 -3.93
C ILE A 257 -0.30 -22.10 -5.16
N GLN A 258 1.03 -22.20 -5.05
CA GLN A 258 1.87 -22.67 -6.16
C GLN A 258 1.60 -24.13 -6.52
N ASP A 259 1.38 -24.99 -5.52
CA ASP A 259 1.01 -26.38 -5.75
C ASP A 259 -0.33 -26.51 -6.44
N MET A 260 -1.31 -25.71 -6.03
CA MET A 260 -2.63 -25.68 -6.64
C MET A 260 -2.55 -25.19 -8.09
N ARG A 261 -1.85 -24.08 -8.35
CA ARG A 261 -1.59 -23.57 -9.71
C ARG A 261 -0.91 -24.61 -10.60
N SER A 262 0.05 -25.35 -10.03
CA SER A 262 0.81 -26.41 -10.70
C SER A 262 0.06 -27.75 -10.78
N LYS A 263 -1.21 -27.82 -10.33
CA LYS A 263 -2.05 -29.03 -10.30
C LYS A 263 -1.44 -30.21 -9.51
N LYS A 264 -0.55 -29.92 -8.56
CA LYS A 264 0.02 -30.93 -7.66
C LYS A 264 -0.94 -31.31 -6.54
N ILE A 265 -1.88 -30.42 -6.22
CA ILE A 265 -3.01 -30.64 -5.34
C ILE A 265 -4.29 -30.09 -5.99
N ASP A 266 -5.45 -30.59 -5.57
CA ASP A 266 -6.74 -30.04 -5.99
C ASP A 266 -7.13 -28.77 -5.20
N LEU A 267 -8.10 -28.04 -5.74
CA LEU A 267 -8.64 -26.83 -5.13
C LEU A 267 -9.26 -27.11 -3.74
N GLN A 268 -9.93 -28.25 -3.58
CA GLN A 268 -10.61 -28.59 -2.33
C GLN A 268 -9.61 -28.77 -1.18
N THR A 269 -8.49 -29.47 -1.42
CA THR A 269 -7.42 -29.64 -0.44
C THR A 269 -6.86 -28.28 -0.02
N ALA A 270 -6.63 -27.39 -0.98
CA ALA A 270 -6.14 -26.04 -0.70
C ALA A 270 -7.14 -25.25 0.15
N GLN A 271 -8.43 -25.26 -0.22
CA GLN A 271 -9.51 -24.60 0.50
C GLN A 271 -9.66 -25.15 1.93
N ASP A 272 -9.69 -26.47 2.09
CA ASP A 272 -9.82 -27.13 3.40
C ASP A 272 -8.68 -26.75 4.34
N PHE A 273 -7.44 -26.71 3.83
CA PHE A 273 -6.28 -26.30 4.62
C PHE A 273 -6.40 -24.83 5.03
N MET A 274 -6.68 -23.94 4.07
CA MET A 274 -6.77 -22.50 4.33
C MET A 274 -7.90 -22.18 5.31
N GLN A 275 -9.07 -22.83 5.15
CA GLN A 275 -10.20 -22.68 6.06
C GLN A 275 -9.87 -23.18 7.47
N ALA A 276 -9.05 -24.23 7.62
CA ALA A 276 -8.58 -24.72 8.91
C ALA A 276 -7.67 -23.72 9.66
N PHE A 277 -7.23 -22.66 9.00
CA PHE A 277 -6.53 -21.49 9.57
C PHE A 277 -7.35 -20.19 9.43
N ASP A 278 -8.69 -20.30 9.38
CA ASP A 278 -9.62 -19.17 9.31
C ASP A 278 -9.45 -18.28 8.07
N MET A 279 -9.00 -18.87 6.95
CA MET A 279 -8.80 -18.15 5.68
C MET A 279 -9.81 -18.60 4.61
N GLN A 280 -10.27 -17.65 3.81
CA GLN A 280 -11.11 -17.87 2.62
C GLN A 280 -10.39 -17.34 1.38
N ILE A 281 -10.45 -18.10 0.28
CA ILE A 281 -9.93 -17.69 -1.02
C ILE A 281 -11.03 -17.41 -2.03
N SER A 282 -10.75 -16.48 -2.93
CA SER A 282 -11.51 -16.28 -4.17
C SER A 282 -10.64 -16.73 -5.34
N VAL A 283 -11.21 -17.49 -6.26
CA VAL A 283 -10.49 -18.05 -7.42
C VAL A 283 -11.15 -17.65 -8.73
N THR A 284 -10.34 -17.54 -9.77
CA THR A 284 -10.78 -17.37 -11.16
C THR A 284 -10.22 -18.50 -12.01
N ALA A 285 -11.03 -18.99 -12.95
CA ALA A 285 -10.62 -20.01 -13.90
C ALA A 285 -10.37 -19.36 -15.27
N SER A 286 -9.21 -19.64 -15.87
CA SER A 286 -8.85 -19.25 -17.24
C SER A 286 -8.21 -20.45 -17.93
N GLU A 287 -8.55 -20.75 -19.19
CA GLU A 287 -8.04 -21.87 -20.02
C GLU A 287 -7.02 -22.82 -19.37
N GLY A 288 -7.48 -23.67 -18.45
CA GLY A 288 -6.68 -24.73 -17.82
C GLY A 288 -5.87 -24.35 -16.58
N SER A 289 -5.93 -23.11 -16.08
CA SER A 289 -5.37 -22.66 -14.80
C SER A 289 -6.45 -22.15 -13.83
N ILE A 290 -6.23 -22.38 -12.53
CA ILE A 290 -7.00 -21.79 -11.43
C ILE A 290 -6.06 -20.82 -10.72
N ASP A 291 -6.45 -19.56 -10.66
CA ASP A 291 -5.69 -18.52 -9.96
C ASP A 291 -6.44 -18.00 -8.75
N VAL A 292 -5.70 -17.73 -7.68
CA VAL A 292 -6.22 -17.08 -6.48
C VAL A 292 -6.20 -15.57 -6.72
N THR A 293 -7.36 -14.93 -6.65
CA THR A 293 -7.48 -13.47 -6.79
C THR A 293 -7.51 -12.75 -5.46
N ASN A 294 -7.87 -13.45 -4.38
CA ASN A 294 -7.95 -12.86 -3.05
C ASN A 294 -7.79 -13.91 -1.96
N ILE A 295 -7.14 -13.53 -0.86
CA ILE A 295 -7.07 -14.27 0.39
C ILE A 295 -7.50 -13.33 1.52
N LYS A 296 -8.51 -13.72 2.29
CA LYS A 296 -8.99 -12.94 3.43
C LYS A 296 -9.28 -13.84 4.63
N LYS A 297 -9.21 -13.28 5.83
CA LYS A 297 -9.75 -13.94 7.01
C LYS A 297 -11.27 -14.10 6.89
N VAL A 298 -11.79 -15.20 7.43
CA VAL A 298 -13.25 -15.42 7.54
C VAL A 298 -13.87 -14.32 8.39
N ASN A 299 -13.22 -13.97 9.50
CA ASN A 299 -13.64 -12.91 10.41
C ASN A 299 -12.48 -11.95 10.69
N GLY A 300 -12.73 -10.64 10.60
CA GLY A 300 -11.76 -9.59 10.92
C GLY A 300 -10.86 -9.18 9.74
N VAL A 301 -9.83 -8.40 10.05
CA VAL A 301 -8.85 -7.87 9.08
C VAL A 301 -7.66 -8.84 8.97
N SER A 302 -7.17 -9.08 7.76
CA SER A 302 -5.96 -9.87 7.53
C SER A 302 -4.70 -9.02 7.70
N ASN A 303 -3.72 -9.57 8.41
CA ASN A 303 -2.36 -9.07 8.46
C ASN A 303 -1.64 -9.47 7.17
N GLN A 304 -1.08 -8.47 6.51
CA GLN A 304 -0.39 -8.63 5.24
C GLN A 304 0.99 -8.01 5.32
N HIS A 305 1.98 -8.70 4.76
CA HIS A 305 3.35 -8.23 4.68
C HIS A 305 3.81 -8.30 3.23
N ILE A 306 4.38 -7.21 2.72
CA ILE A 306 4.99 -7.15 1.41
C ILE A 306 6.48 -6.89 1.64
N ASN A 307 7.30 -7.86 1.29
CA ASN A 307 8.75 -7.79 1.42
C ASN A 307 9.37 -7.85 0.03
N PHE A 308 10.34 -7.00 -0.25
CA PHE A 308 11.11 -7.07 -1.48
C PHE A 308 12.54 -6.60 -1.26
N THR A 309 13.46 -7.11 -2.08
CA THR A 309 14.87 -6.71 -2.07
C THR A 309 15.31 -6.22 -3.44
N THR A 310 16.30 -5.34 -3.48
CA THR A 310 16.88 -4.81 -4.72
C THR A 310 18.36 -4.49 -4.53
N LEU A 311 19.15 -4.74 -5.58
CA LEU A 311 20.53 -4.28 -5.67
C LEU A 311 20.69 -3.01 -6.55
N ASP A 312 19.59 -2.52 -7.16
CA ASP A 312 19.62 -1.33 -8.02
C ASP A 312 19.84 -0.06 -7.17
N LYS A 313 21.07 0.47 -7.21
CA LYS A 313 21.45 1.68 -6.46
C LYS A 313 20.56 2.89 -6.81
N GLY A 314 20.11 2.99 -8.06
CA GLY A 314 19.21 4.04 -8.51
C GLY A 314 17.85 3.96 -7.82
N LEU A 315 17.24 2.78 -7.79
CA LEU A 315 15.99 2.51 -7.08
C LEU A 315 16.14 2.76 -5.58
N ILE A 316 17.21 2.27 -4.93
CA ILE A 316 17.47 2.52 -3.51
C ILE A 316 17.47 4.04 -3.21
N THR A 317 18.11 4.84 -4.07
CA THR A 317 18.15 6.29 -3.92
C THR A 317 16.76 6.91 -4.06
N LYS A 318 15.98 6.49 -5.07
CA LYS A 318 14.59 6.93 -5.25
C LYS A 318 13.69 6.54 -4.07
N CYS A 319 13.85 5.34 -3.51
CA CYS A 319 13.13 4.91 -2.31
C CYS A 319 13.45 5.81 -1.12
N LYS A 320 14.74 6.11 -0.88
CA LYS A 320 15.15 7.02 0.22
C LYS A 320 14.58 8.42 0.03
N GLN A 321 14.61 8.96 -1.20
CA GLN A 321 14.01 10.26 -1.53
C GLN A 321 12.50 10.26 -1.29
N PHE A 322 11.79 9.23 -1.76
CA PHE A 322 10.35 9.07 -1.54
C PHE A 322 9.99 8.95 -0.05
N MET A 323 10.78 8.24 0.76
CA MET A 323 10.50 8.09 2.19
C MET A 323 10.83 9.36 3.01
N SER A 324 11.75 10.18 2.53
CA SER A 324 12.25 11.36 3.25
C SER A 324 11.57 12.68 2.87
N GLY A 325 10.70 12.69 1.85
CA GLY A 325 10.01 13.90 1.42
C GLY A 325 9.06 13.66 0.25
N TYR A 326 8.62 14.75 -0.37
CA TYR A 326 7.63 14.72 -1.46
C TYR A 326 8.19 15.08 -2.84
N GLU A 327 9.52 15.01 -3.00
CA GLU A 327 10.19 15.26 -4.28
C GLU A 327 9.65 14.34 -5.39
N THR A 328 9.14 13.16 -5.03
CA THR A 328 8.48 12.22 -5.92
C THR A 328 7.08 11.87 -5.40
N SER A 329 6.02 12.22 -6.14
CA SER A 329 4.63 11.95 -5.71
C SER A 329 4.23 10.47 -5.79
N LYS A 330 4.86 9.74 -6.72
CA LYS A 330 4.66 8.29 -6.95
C LYS A 330 5.99 7.61 -7.24
N LEU A 331 6.27 6.53 -6.56
CA LEU A 331 7.41 5.66 -6.80
C LEU A 331 6.93 4.43 -7.59
N THR A 332 7.37 4.32 -8.84
CA THR A 332 7.19 3.12 -9.66
C THR A 332 8.43 2.26 -9.56
N ILE A 333 8.24 0.98 -9.20
CA ILE A 333 9.29 -0.03 -9.05
C ILE A 333 9.04 -1.13 -10.10
N PRO A 334 9.84 -1.15 -11.17
CA PRO A 334 9.79 -2.23 -12.16
C PRO A 334 10.27 -3.56 -11.58
N VAL A 335 9.67 -4.68 -12.00
CA VAL A 335 9.98 -6.03 -11.48
C VAL A 335 11.40 -6.46 -11.81
N GLU A 336 11.95 -6.03 -12.96
CA GLU A 336 13.32 -6.32 -13.38
C GLU A 336 14.39 -5.75 -12.44
N LYS A 337 14.03 -4.76 -11.61
CA LYS A 337 14.91 -4.17 -10.60
C LYS A 337 14.84 -4.85 -9.24
N LEU A 338 13.96 -5.83 -9.07
CA LEU A 338 13.81 -6.59 -7.83
C LEU A 338 14.63 -7.87 -7.87
N GLU A 339 15.29 -8.19 -6.77
CA GLU A 339 15.91 -9.51 -6.54
C GLU A 339 14.90 -10.51 -5.99
N SER A 340 14.13 -10.09 -4.98
CA SER A 340 13.07 -10.90 -4.42
C SER A 340 11.82 -10.06 -4.17
N PHE A 341 10.67 -10.72 -4.20
CA PHE A 341 9.39 -10.16 -3.79
C PHE A 341 8.55 -11.29 -3.18
N GLU A 342 7.91 -10.99 -2.05
CA GLU A 342 6.99 -11.88 -1.37
C GLU A 342 5.85 -11.07 -0.77
N HIS A 343 4.62 -11.43 -1.12
CA HIS A 343 3.41 -10.92 -0.46
C HIS A 343 2.81 -12.03 0.38
N VAL A 344 2.92 -11.89 1.70
CA VAL A 344 2.44 -12.86 2.67
C VAL A 344 1.16 -12.36 3.35
N ILE A 345 0.13 -13.21 3.42
CA ILE A 345 -1.13 -12.95 4.09
C ILE A 345 -1.34 -14.03 5.17
N GLU A 346 -1.28 -13.67 6.45
CA GLU A 346 -1.45 -14.62 7.58
C GLU A 346 -0.51 -15.85 7.52
N GLY A 347 0.69 -15.64 6.99
CA GLY A 347 1.71 -16.67 6.77
C GLY A 347 1.59 -17.42 5.44
N PHE A 348 0.51 -17.20 4.68
CA PHE A 348 0.36 -17.77 3.33
C PHE A 348 1.06 -16.90 2.31
N ASN A 349 1.92 -17.48 1.48
CA ASN A 349 2.51 -16.76 0.35
C ASN A 349 1.43 -16.59 -0.73
N PHE A 350 1.11 -15.35 -1.06
CA PHE A 350 0.06 -15.00 -2.01
C PHE A 350 0.62 -14.69 -3.41
N LEU A 351 1.54 -13.73 -3.48
CA LEU A 351 2.18 -13.30 -4.73
C LEU A 351 3.69 -13.37 -4.58
N ASP A 352 4.34 -13.88 -5.63
CA ASP A 352 5.79 -13.86 -5.76
C ASP A 352 6.26 -12.91 -6.87
N ARG A 353 7.57 -12.86 -7.11
CA ARG A 353 8.18 -12.00 -8.14
C ARG A 353 7.66 -12.30 -9.55
N ASN A 354 7.33 -13.55 -9.87
CA ASN A 354 6.86 -13.97 -11.19
C ASN A 354 5.42 -13.53 -11.46
N ASP A 355 4.64 -13.29 -10.40
CA ASP A 355 3.28 -12.76 -10.49
C ASP A 355 3.22 -11.24 -10.77
N LEU A 356 4.35 -10.53 -10.69
CA LEU A 356 4.38 -9.06 -10.75
C LEU A 356 4.70 -8.48 -12.12
N GLY A 357 3.95 -7.44 -12.51
CA GLY A 357 4.35 -6.50 -13.55
C GLY A 357 5.20 -5.33 -13.01
N GLN A 358 4.64 -4.57 -12.06
CA GLN A 358 5.31 -3.44 -11.41
C GLN A 358 4.66 -3.15 -10.05
N ILE A 359 5.40 -2.48 -9.16
CA ILE A 359 4.88 -1.97 -7.88
C ILE A 359 4.77 -0.44 -7.97
N ILE A 360 3.65 0.13 -7.53
CA ILE A 360 3.45 1.59 -7.43
C ILE A 360 3.17 1.95 -5.99
N ILE A 361 3.99 2.83 -5.42
CA ILE A 361 3.84 3.37 -4.07
C ILE A 361 3.57 4.87 -4.21
N ALA A 362 2.55 5.39 -3.53
CA ALA A 362 2.18 6.80 -3.58
C ALA A 362 1.86 7.34 -2.19
N HIS A 363 2.09 8.63 -1.98
CA HIS A 363 1.72 9.27 -0.72
C HIS A 363 0.20 9.44 -0.64
N ILE A 364 -0.38 9.06 0.50
CA ILE A 364 -1.79 9.28 0.78
C ILE A 364 -1.95 10.62 1.52
N PRO A 365 -2.80 11.54 1.07
CA PRO A 365 -3.00 12.81 1.78
C PRO A 365 -3.62 12.57 3.16
N LYS A 366 -3.15 13.31 4.17
CA LYS A 366 -3.77 13.33 5.52
C LYS A 366 -5.11 14.05 5.51
N TYR A 367 -5.28 14.99 4.60
CA TYR A 367 -6.53 15.71 4.39
C TYR A 367 -6.74 15.94 2.90
N SER A 368 -7.97 15.76 2.42
CA SER A 368 -8.40 16.11 1.07
C SER A 368 -9.80 16.70 1.15
N GLY A 369 -9.98 17.94 0.69
CA GLY A 369 -11.29 18.58 0.76
C GLY A 369 -11.33 19.99 0.19
N VAL A 370 -12.48 20.63 0.36
CA VAL A 370 -12.72 22.02 -0.06
C VAL A 370 -12.60 22.94 1.15
N CYS A 371 -11.92 24.06 1.00
CA CYS A 371 -11.84 25.09 2.01
C CYS A 371 -12.16 26.49 1.46
N THR A 372 -12.39 27.41 2.40
CA THR A 372 -12.45 28.85 2.17
C THR A 372 -11.31 29.50 2.93
N LEU A 373 -10.58 30.40 2.27
CA LEU A 373 -9.52 31.18 2.89
C LEU A 373 -10.01 32.61 3.05
N ASN A 374 -9.75 33.20 4.21
CA ASN A 374 -10.17 34.55 4.55
C ASN A 374 -9.02 35.35 5.16
N PHE A 375 -8.59 36.39 4.48
CA PHE A 375 -7.63 37.38 4.94
C PHE A 375 -8.43 38.59 5.41
N LYS A 376 -8.73 38.61 6.71
CA LYS A 376 -9.67 39.58 7.29
C LYS A 376 -9.13 41.02 7.22
N GLU A 377 -7.83 41.19 7.46
CA GLU A 377 -7.17 42.51 7.45
C GLU A 377 -7.03 43.09 6.04
N ASP A 378 -7.02 42.24 5.01
CA ASP A 378 -6.84 42.65 3.62
C ASP A 378 -8.17 42.69 2.83
N ASP A 379 -9.32 42.50 3.49
CA ASP A 379 -10.64 42.38 2.86
C ASP A 379 -10.62 41.44 1.64
N PHE A 380 -10.10 40.23 1.85
CA PHE A 380 -9.95 39.24 0.79
C PHE A 380 -10.41 37.86 1.22
N ARG A 381 -11.36 37.30 0.47
CA ARG A 381 -11.92 35.97 0.70
C ARG A 381 -11.96 35.17 -0.58
N ILE A 382 -11.48 33.93 -0.51
CA ILE A 382 -11.53 32.97 -1.63
C ILE A 382 -12.19 31.68 -1.19
N GLN A 383 -13.24 31.30 -1.91
CA GLN A 383 -14.04 30.11 -1.65
C GLN A 383 -13.73 29.02 -2.67
N LYS A 384 -14.12 27.78 -2.34
CA LYS A 384 -14.00 26.60 -3.21
C LYS A 384 -12.54 26.27 -3.58
N VAL A 385 -11.62 26.45 -2.63
CA VAL A 385 -10.23 26.01 -2.81
C VAL A 385 -10.16 24.52 -2.51
N LEU A 386 -9.87 23.71 -3.51
CA LEU A 386 -9.61 22.29 -3.33
C LEU A 386 -8.18 22.15 -2.80
N VAL A 387 -7.97 21.43 -1.71
CA VAL A 387 -6.64 21.19 -1.14
C VAL A 387 -6.46 19.73 -0.73
N LYS A 388 -5.26 19.22 -0.97
CA LYS A 388 -4.74 17.97 -0.44
C LYS A 388 -3.49 18.27 0.37
N VAL A 389 -3.47 17.82 1.62
CA VAL A 389 -2.36 18.07 2.55
C VAL A 389 -1.65 16.75 2.83
N PHE A 390 -0.36 16.71 2.55
CA PHE A 390 0.52 15.58 2.77
C PHE A 390 1.52 15.94 3.87
N ALA A 391 1.50 15.19 4.98
CA ALA A 391 2.41 15.38 6.12
C ALA A 391 2.83 14.03 6.76
N ASN A 392 3.08 13.02 5.93
CA ASN A 392 3.57 11.69 6.28
C ASN A 392 5.12 11.58 6.29
N ALA A 393 5.83 12.42 5.54
CA ALA A 393 7.29 12.42 5.52
C ALA A 393 7.86 13.36 6.62
N PRO A 394 8.80 12.89 7.47
CA PRO A 394 9.32 13.66 8.60
C PRO A 394 9.91 15.02 8.19
N GLY A 395 9.54 16.08 8.91
CA GLY A 395 10.06 17.43 8.65
C GLY A 395 9.62 18.04 7.31
N THR A 396 8.63 17.45 6.63
CA THR A 396 8.12 17.95 5.34
C THR A 396 6.60 18.10 5.32
N LEU A 397 6.14 19.10 4.58
CA LEU A 397 4.74 19.38 4.30
C LEU A 397 4.59 19.62 2.80
N ARG A 398 3.63 18.96 2.16
CA ARG A 398 3.23 19.29 0.79
C ARG A 398 1.75 19.58 0.73
N ILE A 399 1.38 20.64 0.04
CA ILE A 399 0.00 21.05 -0.18
C ILE A 399 -0.19 21.14 -1.69
N GLU A 400 -1.00 20.24 -2.23
CA GLU A 400 -1.53 20.40 -3.57
C GLU A 400 -2.86 21.13 -3.46
N GLY A 401 -3.12 22.09 -4.33
CA GLY A 401 -4.42 22.74 -4.36
C GLY A 401 -4.84 23.23 -5.73
N SER A 402 -6.12 23.54 -5.86
CA SER A 402 -6.64 24.18 -7.05
C SER A 402 -7.79 25.14 -6.74
N VAL A 403 -7.85 26.23 -7.51
CA VAL A 403 -8.88 27.25 -7.39
C VAL A 403 -9.06 27.98 -8.72
N ASP A 404 -10.32 28.20 -9.13
CA ASP A 404 -10.68 28.84 -10.40
C ASP A 404 -9.94 28.26 -11.63
N GLY A 405 -9.61 26.96 -11.61
CA GLY A 405 -8.87 26.25 -12.67
C GLY A 405 -7.34 26.34 -12.58
N PHE A 406 -6.80 27.18 -11.69
CA PHE A 406 -5.37 27.20 -11.38
C PHE A 406 -5.04 26.04 -10.45
N SER A 407 -3.95 25.34 -10.71
CA SER A 407 -3.39 24.34 -9.80
C SER A 407 -2.11 24.87 -9.17
N PHE A 408 -1.88 24.57 -7.91
CA PHE A 408 -0.65 24.91 -7.22
C PHE A 408 -0.14 23.74 -6.37
N ASP A 409 1.17 23.70 -6.19
CA ASP A 409 1.90 22.77 -5.35
C ASP A 409 2.85 23.57 -4.46
N LEU A 410 2.67 23.46 -3.15
CA LEU A 410 3.52 24.07 -2.15
C LEU A 410 4.20 22.95 -1.37
N SER A 411 5.53 22.91 -1.39
CA SER A 411 6.33 21.96 -0.64
C SER A 411 7.25 22.69 0.31
N CYS A 412 7.19 22.34 1.60
CA CYS A 412 8.01 22.90 2.67
C CYS A 412 8.86 21.79 3.28
N LYS A 413 10.16 22.03 3.49
CA LYS A 413 11.11 21.10 4.08
C LYS A 413 11.94 21.79 5.15
N HIS A 414 11.98 21.24 6.35
CA HIS A 414 12.85 21.72 7.41
C HIS A 414 14.30 21.37 7.08
N ILE A 415 15.16 22.38 7.05
CA ILE A 415 16.61 22.28 6.84
C ILE A 415 17.34 22.85 8.06
N LYS A 416 18.66 22.66 8.16
CA LYS A 416 19.43 23.15 9.32
C LYS A 416 19.34 24.68 9.52
N GLU A 417 19.15 25.42 8.42
CA GLU A 417 19.15 26.89 8.38
C GLU A 417 17.72 27.49 8.35
N GLY A 418 16.66 26.68 8.55
CA GLY A 418 15.28 27.14 8.56
C GLY A 418 14.33 26.26 7.74
N ILE A 419 13.37 26.86 7.05
CA ILE A 419 12.39 26.16 6.21
C ILE A 419 12.65 26.49 4.75
N GLN A 420 12.96 25.47 3.95
CA GLN A 420 12.99 25.60 2.50
C GLN A 420 11.56 25.49 1.96
N VAL A 421 11.14 26.44 1.14
CA VAL A 421 9.81 26.46 0.51
C VAL A 421 9.97 26.43 -1.00
N GLN A 422 9.29 25.50 -1.66
CA GLN A 422 9.15 25.42 -3.11
C GLN A 422 7.67 25.59 -3.46
N PHE A 423 7.39 26.50 -4.37
CA PHE A 423 6.02 26.75 -4.84
C PHE A 423 5.98 26.71 -6.35
N ASN A 424 5.06 25.92 -6.90
CA ASN A 424 4.79 25.85 -8.32
C ASN A 424 3.30 26.11 -8.54
N ALA A 425 2.96 26.99 -9.48
CA ALA A 425 1.59 27.23 -9.91
C ALA A 425 1.50 27.07 -11.42
N LYS A 426 0.40 26.47 -11.88
CA LYS A 426 0.08 26.31 -13.29
C LYS A 426 -1.25 27.00 -13.57
N GLU A 427 -1.27 27.85 -14.60
CA GLU A 427 -2.50 28.42 -15.13
C GLU A 427 -3.37 27.34 -15.81
N PRO A 428 -4.70 27.53 -15.84
CA PRO A 428 -5.59 26.63 -16.57
C PRO A 428 -5.26 26.58 -18.07
N ASP A 429 -5.50 25.40 -18.68
CA ASP A 429 -5.20 25.20 -20.10
C ASP A 429 -6.08 26.09 -21.00
N LEU A 430 -7.32 26.39 -20.57
CA LEU A 430 -8.23 27.32 -21.23
C LEU A 430 -8.09 28.74 -20.65
N PRO A 431 -8.20 29.80 -21.48
CA PRO A 431 -8.19 31.19 -21.02
C PRO A 431 -9.27 31.46 -19.96
N THR A 432 -8.97 32.33 -18.98
CA THR A 432 -9.89 32.67 -17.88
C THR A 432 -10.12 34.18 -17.76
N SER A 433 -11.12 34.57 -16.96
CA SER A 433 -11.45 35.98 -16.78
C SER A 433 -10.37 36.73 -16.00
N ILE A 434 -10.13 37.99 -16.33
CA ILE A 434 -9.19 38.87 -15.60
C ILE A 434 -9.48 38.86 -14.09
N SER A 435 -10.76 38.85 -13.70
CA SER A 435 -11.14 38.81 -12.29
C SER A 435 -10.71 37.52 -11.58
N SER A 436 -10.80 36.37 -12.25
CA SER A 436 -10.34 35.08 -11.72
C SER A 436 -8.82 35.05 -11.59
N ILE A 437 -8.09 35.48 -12.63
CA ILE A 437 -6.63 35.56 -12.61
C ILE A 437 -6.16 36.47 -11.48
N TYR A 438 -6.71 37.68 -11.38
CA TYR A 438 -6.39 38.63 -10.31
C TYR A 438 -6.63 38.04 -8.92
N LYS A 439 -7.76 37.34 -8.72
CA LYS A 439 -8.11 36.71 -7.45
C LYS A 439 -7.08 35.66 -7.03
N VAL A 440 -6.60 34.84 -7.96
CA VAL A 440 -5.59 33.80 -7.66
C VAL A 440 -4.20 34.40 -7.46
N ILE A 441 -3.78 35.35 -8.29
CA ILE A 441 -2.50 36.04 -8.11
C ILE A 441 -2.46 36.82 -6.78
N ARG A 442 -3.57 37.48 -6.42
CA ARG A 442 -3.71 38.16 -5.12
C ARG A 442 -3.64 37.18 -3.95
N LEU A 443 -4.23 35.98 -4.09
CA LEU A 443 -4.08 34.93 -3.07
C LEU A 443 -2.61 34.58 -2.84
N PHE A 444 -1.84 34.33 -3.92
CA PHE A 444 -0.43 33.98 -3.81
C PHE A 444 0.40 35.11 -3.21
N TYR A 445 0.17 36.36 -3.64
CA TYR A 445 0.79 37.54 -3.03
C TYR A 445 0.56 37.56 -1.51
N LEU A 446 -0.71 37.49 -1.08
CA LEU A 446 -1.04 37.55 0.36
C LEU A 446 -0.47 36.38 1.16
N PHE A 447 -0.45 35.17 0.59
CA PHE A 447 0.18 34.02 1.24
C PHE A 447 1.67 34.22 1.50
N PHE A 448 2.40 34.77 0.53
CA PHE A 448 3.86 34.92 0.63
C PHE A 448 4.29 36.23 1.29
N SER A 449 3.43 37.25 1.36
CA SER A 449 3.68 38.50 2.10
C SER A 449 3.57 38.33 3.63
N GLY A 450 3.35 37.11 4.11
CA GLY A 450 3.25 36.80 5.53
C GLY A 450 2.01 37.36 6.23
N LYS A 451 0.93 37.56 5.47
CA LYS A 451 -0.37 37.99 5.99
C LYS A 451 -1.05 36.85 6.74
N GLN A 452 -1.78 37.22 7.79
CA GLN A 452 -2.57 36.26 8.56
C GLN A 452 -3.86 35.92 7.80
N PHE A 453 -4.22 34.64 7.76
CA PHE A 453 -5.45 34.17 7.14
C PHE A 453 -6.12 33.06 7.95
N THR A 454 -7.43 32.96 7.82
CA THR A 454 -8.24 31.90 8.45
C THR A 454 -8.77 30.94 7.39
N ILE A 455 -8.59 29.64 7.65
CA ILE A 455 -9.12 28.54 6.85
C ILE A 455 -10.43 28.07 7.46
N TYR A 456 -11.47 28.00 6.63
CA TYR A 456 -12.76 27.41 6.97
C TYR A 456 -12.95 26.13 6.16
N THR A 457 -13.19 25.01 6.86
CA THR A 457 -13.56 23.72 6.26
C THR A 457 -14.89 23.26 6.82
N SER A 458 -15.63 22.44 6.06
CA SER A 458 -16.94 21.95 6.51
C SER A 458 -16.79 21.09 7.77
N GLY A 459 -17.50 21.43 8.84
CA GLY A 459 -17.55 20.62 10.06
C GLY A 459 -16.39 20.82 11.04
N ASN A 460 -15.39 21.65 10.73
CA ASN A 460 -14.28 21.94 11.65
C ASN A 460 -14.30 23.39 12.14
N LYS A 461 -13.67 23.61 13.30
CA LYS A 461 -13.41 24.97 13.79
C LYS A 461 -12.47 25.70 12.83
N PRO A 462 -12.69 27.00 12.56
CA PRO A 462 -11.78 27.79 11.73
C PRO A 462 -10.37 27.81 12.34
N ILE A 463 -9.35 27.69 11.49
CA ILE A 463 -7.95 27.69 11.92
C ILE A 463 -7.25 28.90 11.30
N THR A 464 -6.58 29.69 12.14
CA THR A 464 -5.83 30.87 11.69
C THR A 464 -4.34 30.53 11.56
N PHE A 465 -3.76 30.94 10.45
CA PHE A 465 -2.36 30.72 10.10
C PHE A 465 -1.69 32.02 9.68
N GLN A 466 -0.38 32.09 9.87
CA GLN A 466 0.48 33.12 9.33
C GLN A 466 1.76 32.45 8.85
N ILE A 467 2.10 32.65 7.58
CA ILE A 467 3.36 32.19 7.00
C ILE A 467 4.39 33.31 7.22
N GLY A 468 5.67 32.99 7.41
CA GLY A 468 6.71 34.02 7.42
C GLY A 468 6.76 34.75 6.08
N SER A 469 7.04 36.06 6.09
CA SER A 469 7.19 36.82 4.83
C SER A 469 8.34 36.25 4.01
N LEU A 470 8.11 36.04 2.71
CA LEU A 470 9.11 35.52 1.78
C LEU A 470 9.42 36.59 0.74
N ASN A 471 10.71 36.79 0.44
CA ASN A 471 11.18 37.88 -0.42
C ASN A 471 10.56 37.86 -1.84
N TYR A 472 10.22 36.68 -2.35
CA TYR A 472 9.60 36.53 -3.68
C TYR A 472 8.11 36.90 -3.73
N ALA A 473 7.47 37.26 -2.61
CA ALA A 473 6.10 37.78 -2.65
C ALA A 473 5.99 39.01 -3.58
N GLU A 474 7.02 39.84 -3.61
CA GLU A 474 7.10 41.03 -4.44
C GLU A 474 7.12 40.72 -5.95
N GLU A 475 7.49 39.50 -6.37
CA GLU A 475 7.45 39.08 -7.77
C GLU A 475 6.01 39.03 -8.33
N PHE A 476 5.01 38.82 -7.46
CA PHE A 476 3.61 38.84 -7.86
C PHE A 476 3.05 40.26 -8.03
N ARG A 477 3.71 41.28 -7.47
CA ARG A 477 3.19 42.65 -7.40
C ARG A 477 2.97 43.29 -8.77
N PRO A 478 3.93 43.28 -9.72
CA PRO A 478 3.71 43.91 -11.03
C PRO A 478 2.53 43.29 -11.78
N THR A 479 2.44 41.97 -11.74
CA THR A 479 1.33 41.21 -12.34
C THR A 479 0.00 41.53 -11.68
N MET A 480 -0.03 41.60 -10.36
CA MET A 480 -1.23 41.96 -9.59
C MET A 480 -1.71 43.38 -9.92
N GLU A 481 -0.80 44.35 -10.01
CA GLU A 481 -1.12 45.74 -10.34
C GLU A 481 -1.66 45.90 -11.76
N LEU A 482 -1.06 45.20 -12.73
CA LEU A 482 -1.53 45.14 -14.11
C LEU A 482 -2.98 44.63 -14.16
N LEU A 483 -3.25 43.50 -13.51
CA LEU A 483 -4.58 42.90 -13.47
C LEU A 483 -5.59 43.76 -12.70
N HIS A 484 -5.16 44.43 -11.63
CA HIS A 484 -5.99 45.38 -10.89
C HIS A 484 -6.41 46.55 -11.79
N THR A 485 -5.48 47.08 -12.56
CA THR A 485 -5.73 48.17 -13.53
C THR A 485 -6.75 47.72 -14.57
N LEU A 486 -6.57 46.53 -15.17
CA LEU A 486 -7.54 45.98 -16.12
C LEU A 486 -8.95 45.84 -15.51
N LYS A 487 -9.06 45.42 -14.24
CA LYS A 487 -10.36 45.36 -13.54
C LYS A 487 -10.99 46.75 -13.36
N ARG A 488 -10.20 47.77 -13.02
CA ARG A 488 -10.68 49.16 -12.92
C ARG A 488 -11.19 49.65 -14.28
N LEU A 489 -10.49 49.31 -15.36
CA LEU A 489 -10.93 49.64 -16.73
C LEU A 489 -12.24 48.95 -17.11
N GLU A 490 -12.43 47.67 -16.75
CA GLU A 490 -13.72 46.98 -16.95
C GLU A 490 -14.88 47.74 -16.29
N LEU A 491 -14.66 48.23 -15.06
CA LEU A 491 -15.67 48.99 -14.31
C LEU A 491 -15.93 50.37 -14.94
N LEU A 492 -14.87 51.14 -15.21
CA LEU A 492 -14.96 52.50 -15.73
C LEU A 492 -15.63 52.56 -17.10
N TYR A 493 -15.26 51.63 -17.99
CA TYR A 493 -15.79 51.57 -19.35
C TYR A 493 -17.05 50.70 -19.46
N LYS A 494 -17.49 50.05 -18.37
CA LYS A 494 -18.60 49.09 -18.35
C LYS A 494 -18.44 47.99 -19.41
N ILE A 495 -17.21 47.47 -19.55
CA ILE A 495 -16.85 46.42 -20.50
C ILE A 495 -16.38 45.15 -19.79
N ARG A 496 -16.22 44.08 -20.56
CA ARG A 496 -15.48 42.87 -20.16
C ARG A 496 -14.39 42.57 -21.17
N PHE A 497 -13.17 42.37 -20.68
CA PHE A 497 -12.08 41.89 -21.51
C PHE A 497 -12.31 40.40 -21.86
N PRO A 498 -11.80 39.93 -23.02
CA PRO A 498 -11.88 38.52 -23.35
C PRO A 498 -11.16 37.68 -22.31
N LYS A 499 -11.56 36.41 -22.19
CA LYS A 499 -10.81 35.44 -21.39
C LYS A 499 -9.40 35.34 -21.97
N THR A 500 -8.38 35.44 -21.12
CA THR A 500 -6.98 35.51 -21.53
C THR A 500 -6.09 34.57 -20.73
N LYS A 501 -4.87 34.35 -21.19
CA LYS A 501 -3.78 33.71 -20.43
C LYS A 501 -2.82 34.78 -19.94
N LEU A 502 -2.14 34.52 -18.83
CA LEU A 502 -1.24 35.53 -18.28
C LEU A 502 -0.07 35.80 -19.23
N GLY A 503 0.47 34.73 -19.81
CA GLY A 503 1.59 34.79 -20.75
C GLY A 503 1.23 35.38 -22.13
N SER A 504 -0.05 35.61 -22.44
CA SER A 504 -0.45 36.19 -23.74
C SER A 504 -0.53 37.71 -23.75
N ILE A 505 -0.36 38.39 -22.60
CA ILE A 505 -0.33 39.85 -22.54
C ILE A 505 1.07 40.33 -22.95
N VAL A 506 1.19 40.86 -24.16
CA VAL A 506 2.46 41.32 -24.73
C VAL A 506 2.93 42.63 -24.11
N GLU A 507 4.24 42.92 -24.19
CA GLU A 507 4.83 44.14 -23.61
C GLU A 507 4.18 45.44 -24.11
N GLU A 508 3.79 45.50 -25.39
CA GLU A 508 3.08 46.65 -25.94
C GLU A 508 1.74 46.90 -25.22
N GLU A 509 1.01 45.85 -24.86
CA GLU A 509 -0.23 45.98 -24.10
C GLU A 509 0.03 46.41 -22.66
N LYS A 510 1.11 45.92 -22.04
CA LYS A 510 1.51 46.34 -20.69
C LYS A 510 1.81 47.84 -20.63
N LEU A 511 2.56 48.36 -21.60
CA LEU A 511 2.86 49.79 -21.72
C LEU A 511 1.58 50.64 -21.89
N LYS A 512 0.62 50.16 -22.69
CA LYS A 512 -0.69 50.84 -22.85
C LYS A 512 -1.48 50.84 -21.54
N ILE A 513 -1.47 49.73 -20.80
CA ILE A 513 -2.14 49.62 -19.50
C ILE A 513 -1.46 50.52 -18.47
N GLU A 514 -0.13 50.61 -18.48
CA GLU A 514 0.64 51.52 -17.61
C GLU A 514 0.35 52.99 -17.89
N LYS A 515 0.30 53.38 -19.18
CA LYS A 515 -0.16 54.72 -19.59
C LYS A 515 -1.54 55.04 -19.01
N LEU A 516 -2.51 54.13 -19.16
CA LEU A 516 -3.85 54.33 -18.60
C LEU A 516 -3.86 54.33 -17.07
N LYS A 517 -3.01 53.55 -16.41
CA LYS A 517 -2.86 53.57 -14.95
C LYS A 517 -2.42 54.95 -14.49
N SER A 518 -1.41 55.54 -15.15
CA SER A 518 -0.92 56.89 -14.84
C SER A 518 -2.02 57.94 -15.01
N ILE A 519 -2.76 57.90 -16.13
CA ILE A 519 -3.91 58.80 -16.38
C ILE A 519 -4.98 58.62 -15.30
N PHE A 520 -5.25 57.38 -14.89
CA PHE A 520 -6.22 57.10 -13.85
C PHE A 520 -5.79 57.66 -12.49
N ASP A 521 -4.54 57.40 -12.10
CA ASP A 521 -4.07 57.70 -10.74
C ASP A 521 -3.71 59.19 -10.56
N TYR A 522 -3.29 59.87 -11.63
CA TYR A 522 -2.80 61.26 -11.58
C TYR A 522 -3.58 62.25 -12.45
N GLY A 523 -4.46 61.79 -13.35
CA GLY A 523 -5.17 62.64 -14.31
C GLY A 523 -4.35 63.00 -15.56
N TYR A 524 -3.13 62.48 -15.71
CA TYR A 524 -2.26 62.74 -16.85
C TYR A 524 -1.27 61.61 -17.13
N PHE A 525 -0.66 61.64 -18.31
CA PHE A 525 0.50 60.81 -18.65
C PHE A 525 1.63 61.69 -19.19
N ALA A 526 2.82 61.62 -18.59
CA ALA A 526 3.97 62.40 -19.00
C ALA A 526 4.99 61.52 -19.72
N ILE A 527 5.52 62.00 -20.85
CA ILE A 527 6.58 61.33 -21.62
C ILE A 527 7.72 62.30 -21.81
N LYS A 528 8.96 61.83 -21.63
CA LYS A 528 10.14 62.59 -22.02
C LYS A 528 10.35 62.47 -23.53
N ASP A 529 10.32 63.59 -24.23
CA ASP A 529 10.46 63.69 -25.69
C ASP A 529 11.49 64.77 -26.05
N THR A 530 12.61 64.34 -26.61
CA THR A 530 13.72 65.21 -27.01
C THR A 530 13.52 65.88 -28.36
N GLU A 531 12.56 65.42 -29.17
CA GLU A 531 12.27 66.00 -30.48
C GLU A 531 11.22 67.12 -30.38
N GLY A 532 10.43 67.13 -29.30
CA GLY A 532 9.39 68.12 -29.06
C GLY A 532 8.13 67.87 -29.89
N LEU A 533 7.10 68.68 -29.68
CA LEU A 533 5.83 68.55 -30.37
C LEU A 533 5.89 69.21 -31.76
N ILE A 534 5.70 68.41 -32.81
CA ILE A 534 5.67 68.87 -34.20
C ILE A 534 4.23 69.21 -34.63
N ILE A 535 4.01 70.43 -35.10
CA ILE A 535 2.74 70.92 -35.64
C ILE A 535 2.92 71.22 -37.13
N GLN A 536 2.16 70.58 -38.02
CA GLN A 536 2.32 70.70 -39.48
C GLN A 536 0.98 70.69 -40.22
N GLN A 537 0.87 71.45 -41.32
CA GLN A 537 -0.25 71.45 -42.28
C GLN A 537 -1.68 71.59 -41.70
N LYS A 538 -1.98 72.75 -41.09
CA LYS A 538 -3.38 73.22 -40.89
C LYS A 538 -3.53 74.66 -41.42
N SER A 539 -4.74 75.05 -41.83
CA SER A 539 -5.07 76.41 -42.29
C SER A 539 -4.71 77.49 -41.26
N ASP A 540 -4.78 77.15 -39.97
CA ASP A 540 -4.56 78.08 -38.86
C ASP A 540 -3.09 78.22 -38.45
N VAL A 541 -2.19 77.38 -39.00
CA VAL A 541 -0.75 77.47 -38.66
C VAL A 541 -0.21 78.83 -39.07
N LYS A 542 -0.63 79.43 -40.19
CA LYS A 542 -0.21 80.81 -40.56
C LYS A 542 -0.63 81.88 -39.55
N SER A 543 -1.80 81.72 -38.93
CA SER A 543 -2.33 82.64 -37.91
C SER A 543 -1.58 82.47 -36.59
N ILE A 544 -1.32 81.22 -36.21
CA ILE A 544 -0.55 80.83 -35.03
C ILE A 544 0.93 81.28 -35.16
N LEU A 545 1.57 81.06 -36.32
CA LEU A 545 2.92 81.51 -36.65
C LEU A 545 3.05 83.04 -36.61
N LYS A 546 1.99 83.78 -36.96
CA LYS A 546 1.94 85.25 -36.81
C LYS A 546 1.81 85.69 -35.35
N ALA A 547 1.04 84.95 -34.54
CA ALA A 547 0.85 85.23 -33.12
C ALA A 547 2.09 84.91 -32.27
N PHE A 548 2.82 83.85 -32.63
CA PHE A 548 4.08 83.44 -31.99
C PHE A 548 5.33 84.16 -32.55
N LYS A 549 5.18 85.32 -33.21
CA LYS A 549 6.32 86.13 -33.67
C LYS A 549 7.24 86.60 -32.53
N ASP A 550 6.71 86.63 -31.30
CA ASP A 550 7.46 86.87 -30.07
C ASP A 550 7.69 85.54 -29.31
N PRO A 551 8.83 85.37 -28.61
CA PRO A 551 9.07 84.17 -27.80
C PRO A 551 7.99 84.02 -26.74
N ILE A 552 7.50 82.79 -26.56
CA ILE A 552 6.59 82.44 -25.46
C ILE A 552 7.28 82.84 -24.16
N PRO A 553 6.69 83.76 -23.36
CA PRO A 553 7.41 84.27 -22.19
C PRO A 553 7.69 83.16 -21.18
N LYS A 554 8.82 83.25 -20.48
CA LYS A 554 9.18 82.30 -19.41
C LYS A 554 8.05 82.22 -18.37
N GLY A 555 7.85 81.04 -17.79
CA GLY A 555 6.79 80.76 -16.82
C GLY A 555 5.40 80.45 -17.41
N HIS A 556 5.26 80.34 -18.74
CA HIS A 556 3.97 80.02 -19.38
C HIS A 556 3.87 78.55 -19.79
N CYS A 557 2.68 77.97 -19.68
CA CYS A 557 2.35 76.65 -20.23
C CYS A 557 1.52 76.81 -21.51
N VAL A 558 1.74 75.95 -22.49
CA VAL A 558 0.90 75.86 -23.69
C VAL A 558 0.10 74.57 -23.65
N SER A 559 -1.22 74.67 -23.76
CA SER A 559 -2.12 73.52 -23.89
C SER A 559 -2.72 73.48 -25.29
N ILE A 560 -2.64 72.33 -25.93
CA ILE A 560 -3.18 72.08 -27.26
C ILE A 560 -4.29 71.04 -27.14
N PHE A 561 -5.49 71.41 -27.57
CA PHE A 561 -6.65 70.53 -27.57
C PHE A 561 -6.89 69.98 -28.97
N THR A 562 -7.15 68.68 -29.08
CA THR A 562 -7.53 68.04 -30.34
C THR A 562 -9.05 67.95 -30.45
N ASP A 563 -9.63 68.27 -31.59
CA ASP A 563 -11.08 68.09 -31.82
C ASP A 563 -11.47 66.62 -32.12
N THR A 564 -10.47 65.77 -32.37
CA THR A 564 -10.67 64.36 -32.70
C THR A 564 -10.64 63.49 -31.46
N LYS A 565 -11.66 62.65 -31.30
CA LYS A 565 -11.73 61.67 -30.21
C LYS A 565 -10.62 60.61 -30.34
N GLN A 566 -9.79 60.52 -29.30
CA GLN A 566 -8.74 59.53 -29.19
C GLN A 566 -9.27 58.20 -28.67
N HIS A 567 -8.64 57.12 -29.15
CA HIS A 567 -9.01 55.77 -28.78
C HIS A 567 -7.77 54.93 -28.51
N LEU A 568 -7.87 53.99 -27.57
CA LEU A 568 -6.81 53.04 -27.25
C LEU A 568 -7.35 51.62 -27.30
N THR A 569 -6.69 50.73 -28.05
CA THR A 569 -7.07 49.31 -28.10
C THR A 569 -6.21 48.49 -27.15
N ILE A 570 -6.85 47.79 -26.21
CA ILE A 570 -6.23 46.89 -25.23
C ILE A 570 -6.96 45.55 -25.29
N LEU A 571 -6.24 44.43 -25.43
CA LEU A 571 -6.82 43.08 -25.45
C LEU A 571 -8.00 42.97 -26.44
N GLY A 572 -7.85 43.58 -27.61
CA GLY A 572 -8.86 43.61 -28.67
C GLY A 572 -10.11 44.47 -28.38
N LYS A 573 -10.14 45.24 -27.28
CA LYS A 573 -11.21 46.19 -26.97
C LYS A 573 -10.76 47.62 -27.19
N LYS A 574 -11.53 48.36 -27.98
CA LYS A 574 -11.31 49.79 -28.26
C LYS A 574 -11.94 50.63 -27.14
N LEU A 575 -11.12 51.44 -26.48
CA LEU A 575 -11.49 52.32 -25.37
C LEU A 575 -11.46 53.77 -25.86
N GLU A 576 -12.58 54.48 -25.79
CA GLU A 576 -12.66 55.90 -26.13
C GLU A 576 -12.16 56.76 -24.96
N LEU A 577 -11.12 57.55 -25.19
CA LEU A 577 -10.52 58.46 -24.20
C LEU A 577 -11.14 59.87 -24.26
N GLY A 578 -11.89 60.18 -25.32
CA GLY A 578 -12.40 61.52 -25.62
C GLY A 578 -11.35 62.37 -26.34
N THR A 579 -11.54 63.69 -26.37
CA THR A 579 -10.53 64.60 -26.94
C THR A 579 -9.25 64.63 -26.10
N GLU A 580 -8.11 64.92 -26.72
CA GLU A 580 -6.79 64.98 -26.05
C GLU A 580 -6.37 66.43 -25.81
N GLN A 581 -5.71 66.66 -24.67
CA GLN A 581 -5.01 67.89 -24.35
C GLN A 581 -3.53 67.55 -24.17
N ILE A 582 -2.65 68.24 -24.91
CA ILE A 582 -1.20 68.13 -24.76
C ILE A 582 -0.71 69.42 -24.13
N THR A 583 -0.10 69.31 -22.95
CA THR A 583 0.47 70.40 -22.18
C THR A 583 1.99 70.39 -22.30
N LEU A 584 2.55 71.54 -22.62
CA LEU A 584 3.98 71.83 -22.72
C LEU A 584 4.35 72.89 -21.67
N ASN A 585 5.40 72.63 -20.90
CA ASN A 585 5.92 73.56 -19.89
C ASN A 585 7.03 74.45 -20.48
N GLU A 586 6.84 75.77 -20.41
CA GLU A 586 7.74 76.79 -20.95
C GLU A 586 8.29 76.46 -22.36
N PRO A 587 7.44 76.10 -23.35
CA PRO A 587 7.96 75.66 -24.64
C PRO A 587 8.67 76.76 -25.41
N SER A 588 9.78 76.39 -26.03
CA SER A 588 10.51 77.21 -27.00
C SER A 588 10.23 76.72 -28.42
N ILE A 589 10.29 77.65 -29.39
CA ILE A 589 10.16 77.33 -30.81
C ILE A 589 11.54 76.87 -31.30
N GLN A 590 11.72 75.56 -31.46
CA GLN A 590 12.97 74.94 -31.91
C GLN A 590 13.21 75.14 -33.41
N ASN A 591 12.16 74.97 -34.21
CA ASN A 591 12.24 75.08 -35.66
C ASN A 591 10.93 75.66 -36.21
N LEU A 592 11.07 76.65 -37.10
CA LEU A 592 9.99 77.35 -37.76
C LEU A 592 10.18 77.29 -39.27
N ASP A 593 9.40 76.43 -39.93
CA ASP A 593 9.41 76.31 -41.37
C ASP A 593 8.16 76.99 -41.95
N THR A 594 8.38 78.20 -42.44
CA THR A 594 7.33 79.05 -43.00
C THR A 594 6.91 78.65 -44.41
N GLU A 595 7.74 77.88 -45.13
CA GLU A 595 7.45 77.38 -46.47
C GLU A 595 6.48 76.20 -46.40
N PHE A 596 6.73 75.27 -45.47
CA PHE A 596 5.90 74.07 -45.28
C PHE A 596 4.83 74.20 -44.18
N ASN A 597 4.68 75.40 -43.58
CA ASN A 597 3.79 75.68 -42.45
C ASN A 597 3.94 74.64 -41.33
N LYS A 598 5.18 74.49 -40.84
CA LYS A 598 5.57 73.55 -39.78
C LYS A 598 6.26 74.29 -38.64
N MET A 599 5.91 73.93 -37.41
CA MET A 599 6.50 74.48 -36.18
C MET A 599 6.80 73.34 -35.21
N VAL A 600 7.97 73.37 -34.58
CA VAL A 600 8.34 72.44 -33.52
C VAL A 600 8.41 73.18 -32.19
N LEU A 601 7.55 72.80 -31.25
CA LEU A 601 7.54 73.32 -29.88
C LEU A 601 8.26 72.33 -28.97
N GLN A 602 9.33 72.76 -28.32
CA GLN A 602 10.03 71.92 -27.36
C GLN A 602 9.93 72.50 -25.94
N PRO A 603 9.38 71.75 -24.98
CA PRO A 603 9.31 72.16 -23.57
C PRO A 603 10.71 72.14 -22.94
N VAL A 604 10.97 73.05 -22.00
CA VAL A 604 12.30 73.20 -21.36
C VAL A 604 12.74 71.93 -20.62
N ASP A 605 11.78 71.25 -19.99
CA ASP A 605 12.01 69.97 -19.30
C ASP A 605 12.05 68.76 -20.25
N GLN A 606 11.78 68.97 -21.55
CA GLN A 606 11.63 67.93 -22.56
C GLN A 606 10.47 66.97 -22.25
N VAL A 607 9.40 67.44 -21.59
CA VAL A 607 8.27 66.60 -21.17
C VAL A 607 6.98 67.04 -21.83
N LEU A 608 6.30 66.08 -22.46
CA LEU A 608 4.95 66.22 -22.97
C LEU A 608 3.97 65.61 -21.98
N VAL A 609 2.99 66.39 -21.53
CA VAL A 609 1.95 65.93 -20.60
C VAL A 609 0.64 65.78 -21.36
N TYR A 610 0.08 64.57 -21.35
CA TYR A 610 -1.15 64.21 -22.04
C TYR A 610 -2.31 64.08 -21.04
N HIS A 611 -3.41 64.76 -21.32
CA HIS A 611 -4.70 64.62 -20.65
C HIS A 611 -5.77 64.22 -21.65
N TYR A 612 -6.85 63.62 -21.16
CA TYR A 612 -7.94 63.14 -22.00
C TYR A 612 -9.29 63.50 -21.37
N GLU A 613 -10.20 64.04 -22.18
CA GLU A 613 -11.52 64.57 -21.77
C GLU A 613 -12.27 63.64 -20.81
N LYS A 614 -12.26 62.33 -21.07
CA LYS A 614 -12.95 61.34 -20.24
C LYS A 614 -12.44 61.27 -18.80
N PHE A 615 -11.19 61.65 -18.57
CA PHE A 615 -10.54 61.66 -17.26
C PHE A 615 -10.41 63.07 -16.69
N GLY A 616 -10.99 64.07 -17.37
CA GLY A 616 -10.84 65.48 -17.06
C GLY A 616 -9.67 66.11 -17.79
N PHE A 617 -9.87 67.36 -18.20
CA PHE A 617 -8.81 68.23 -18.68
C PHE A 617 -8.21 69.03 -17.52
N TRP A 618 -6.98 69.49 -17.71
CA TRP A 618 -6.31 70.36 -16.76
C TRP A 618 -6.52 71.81 -17.18
N GLU A 619 -7.47 72.49 -16.55
CA GLU A 619 -7.75 73.91 -16.77
C GLU A 619 -6.81 74.78 -15.90
N PHE A 620 -6.03 75.65 -16.53
CA PHE A 620 -4.98 76.44 -15.89
C PHE A 620 -5.51 77.67 -15.11
N GLU A 621 -6.83 77.88 -15.06
CA GLU A 621 -7.40 79.08 -14.44
C GLU A 621 -7.25 79.10 -12.91
N HIS A 622 -7.00 77.96 -12.25
CA HIS A 622 -6.80 77.92 -10.80
C HIS A 622 -5.83 76.81 -10.34
N LYS A 623 -4.51 77.10 -10.31
CA LYS A 623 -3.51 76.73 -9.27
C LYS A 623 -2.08 76.74 -9.82
N GLN A 624 -1.20 77.53 -9.18
CA GLN A 624 0.25 77.44 -9.35
C GLN A 624 0.80 76.28 -8.51
N GLN A 625 1.14 75.14 -9.12
CA GLN A 625 2.24 74.26 -8.70
C GLN A 625 2.53 73.19 -9.76
N PHE A 626 3.83 73.03 -10.06
CA PHE A 626 4.40 72.21 -11.14
C PHE A 626 4.12 70.70 -11.01
N PHE A 627 4.06 70.01 -12.17
CA PHE A 627 3.96 68.56 -12.30
C PHE A 627 5.14 67.86 -11.58
N PRO A 628 4.93 67.14 -10.45
CA PRO A 628 5.99 66.38 -9.83
C PRO A 628 6.26 65.11 -10.65
N PHE A 629 7.50 64.92 -11.07
CA PHE A 629 8.01 63.61 -11.49
C PHE A 629 8.18 62.71 -10.26
N LYS A 630 7.78 61.44 -10.37
CA LYS A 630 8.28 60.35 -9.53
C LYS A 630 8.73 59.21 -10.41
#